data_AF-C4WYH8-F1
#
_entry.id   AF-C4WYH8-F1
#
_cell.length_a   1.000
_cell.length_b   1.000
_cell.length_c   1.000
_cell.angle_alpha   90.00
_cell.angle_beta   90.00
_cell.angle_gamma   90.00
#
_symmetry.space_group_name_H-M   'P 1'
#
loop_
_entity.id
_entity.type
_entity.pdbx_description
1 polymer ?
#
loop_
_entity_poly.entity_id
_entity_poly.type
_entity_poly.pdbx_seq_one_letter_code
_entity_poly.pdbx_strand_id
1 'polypeptide(L)'
;SAKGFFEVTHDVSQLTCADFLRAPGVQTPVIVRFSTVVHERGSPETLRDPRGFAVKFYTREGNFDLVGNNMPVFFIRDGMKFPDMVHAFKPSPKTNMQENWRIVDFFSHHPESLHMFTFLFDDVGIPLNYRHMDGFGVNTYTLISRDGKAHLVKFHWKPTCGVKCLLDDEAVTVGGTCHTHATKDLTDAIAAGNYPEWKLFIQTIDADHEDKFDFDPLDVTKTWPEDIIPLQPVGRMVLNKNIDNFFAENEQLAFCPAVTVPGI
;
A
#
# COMPACT_ATOMS: atom_id res chain seq x y z
N SER A 1 1.60 -12.73 -4.56
CA SER A 1 2.44 -12.56 -3.36
C SER A 1 3.86 -13.04 -3.63
N ALA A 2 4.83 -12.51 -2.87
CA ALA A 2 6.22 -12.98 -2.90
C ALA A 2 6.88 -12.80 -1.53
N LYS A 3 7.92 -13.60 -1.27
CA LYS A 3 8.74 -13.56 -0.05
C LYS A 3 10.01 -12.78 -0.34
N GLY A 4 10.60 -12.23 0.71
CA GLY A 4 11.80 -11.42 0.60
C GLY A 4 12.39 -11.03 1.94
N PHE A 5 13.13 -9.94 1.93
CA PHE A 5 13.62 -9.30 3.14
C PHE A 5 13.49 -7.78 3.05
N PHE A 6 13.35 -7.16 4.21
CA PHE A 6 13.58 -5.74 4.41
C PHE A 6 14.94 -5.55 5.07
N GLU A 7 15.71 -4.57 4.60
CA GLU A 7 17.01 -4.19 5.14
C GLU A 7 17.01 -2.71 5.52
N VAL A 8 17.38 -2.40 6.75
CA VAL A 8 17.59 -1.02 7.21
C VAL A 8 18.83 -0.44 6.53
N THR A 9 18.71 0.76 5.98
CA THR A 9 19.83 1.44 5.29
C THR A 9 20.22 2.75 5.98
N HIS A 10 19.31 3.34 6.75
CA HIS A 10 19.51 4.60 7.46
C HIS A 10 19.05 4.43 8.91
N ASP A 11 19.76 5.09 9.83
CA ASP A 11 19.42 5.03 11.25
C ASP A 11 18.20 5.91 11.55
N VAL A 12 17.18 5.29 12.12
CA VAL A 12 15.93 5.93 12.57
C VAL A 12 15.64 5.63 14.04
N SER A 13 16.63 5.12 14.79
CA SER A 13 16.48 4.71 16.19
C SER A 13 16.14 5.86 17.14
N GLN A 14 16.36 7.11 16.72
CA GLN A 14 15.89 8.30 17.42
C GLN A 14 14.37 8.47 17.38
N LEU A 15 13.68 7.89 16.39
CA LEU A 15 12.24 8.01 16.18
C LEU A 15 11.45 6.83 16.75
N THR A 16 12.05 5.64 16.80
CA THR A 16 11.37 4.39 17.18
C THR A 16 12.29 3.44 17.93
N CYS A 17 11.74 2.71 18.90
CA CYS A 17 12.41 1.62 19.58
C CYS A 17 12.19 0.24 18.92
N ALA A 18 11.53 0.16 17.76
CA ALA A 18 11.22 -1.11 17.10
C ALA A 18 12.50 -1.89 16.74
N ASP A 19 12.62 -3.15 17.21
CA ASP A 19 13.87 -3.93 17.10
C ASP A 19 14.32 -4.12 15.64
N PHE A 20 13.39 -4.25 14.70
CA PHE A 20 13.73 -4.47 13.29
C PHE A 20 14.31 -3.24 12.59
N LEU A 21 14.21 -2.05 13.22
CA LEU A 21 14.74 -0.76 12.74
C LEU A 21 15.98 -0.29 13.53
N ARG A 22 16.51 -1.11 14.44
CA ARG A 22 17.53 -0.71 15.44
C ARG A 22 18.87 -0.20 14.89
N ALA A 23 19.25 -0.56 13.66
CA ALA A 23 20.50 -0.14 13.05
C ALA A 23 20.54 -0.47 11.54
N PRO A 24 21.30 0.30 10.72
CA PRO A 24 21.62 -0.09 9.35
C PRO A 24 22.23 -1.49 9.23
N GLY A 25 21.84 -2.21 8.17
CA GLY A 25 22.26 -3.59 7.89
C GLY A 25 21.40 -4.67 8.58
N VAL A 26 20.46 -4.29 9.45
CA VAL A 26 19.50 -5.24 10.03
C VAL A 26 18.55 -5.73 8.93
N GLN A 27 18.50 -7.05 8.75
CA GLN A 27 17.60 -7.71 7.81
C GLN A 27 16.45 -8.41 8.53
N THR A 28 15.24 -8.24 8.00
CA THR A 28 14.00 -8.81 8.52
C THR A 28 13.28 -9.54 7.40
N PRO A 29 12.96 -10.83 7.54
CA PRO A 29 12.17 -11.55 6.54
C PRO A 29 10.80 -10.90 6.34
N VAL A 30 10.32 -10.87 5.10
CA VAL A 30 8.99 -10.35 4.77
C VAL A 30 8.23 -11.26 3.81
N ILE A 31 6.91 -11.14 3.84
CA ILE A 31 6.02 -11.59 2.76
C ILE A 31 5.12 -10.43 2.34
N VAL A 32 4.90 -10.29 1.04
CA VAL A 32 4.09 -9.22 0.45
C VAL A 32 2.96 -9.81 -0.38
N ARG A 33 1.76 -9.27 -0.21
CA ARG A 33 0.60 -9.54 -1.05
C ARG A 33 0.15 -8.26 -1.76
N PHE A 34 0.12 -8.33 -3.08
CA PHE A 34 -0.51 -7.34 -3.93
C PHE A 34 -1.89 -7.82 -4.37
N SER A 35 -2.80 -6.88 -4.64
CA SER A 35 -4.14 -7.21 -5.15
C SER A 35 -4.83 -6.03 -5.81
N THR A 36 -5.90 -6.30 -6.54
CA THR A 36 -7.00 -5.35 -6.79
C THR A 36 -7.94 -5.29 -5.57
N VAL A 37 -9.03 -4.53 -5.65
CA VAL A 37 -9.97 -4.27 -4.55
C VAL A 37 -11.38 -4.76 -4.87
N VAL A 38 -11.96 -4.34 -5.99
CA VAL A 38 -13.42 -4.39 -6.17
C VAL A 38 -13.93 -5.76 -6.57
N HIS A 39 -13.29 -6.41 -7.53
CA HIS A 39 -13.84 -7.60 -8.18
C HIS A 39 -13.35 -8.90 -7.55
N GLU A 40 -14.06 -9.99 -7.83
CA GLU A 40 -13.82 -11.31 -7.25
C GLU A 40 -12.55 -11.97 -7.82
N ARG A 41 -12.22 -13.13 -7.25
CA ARG A 41 -11.17 -14.01 -7.78
C ARG A 41 -11.45 -14.34 -9.25
N GLY A 42 -10.43 -14.16 -10.09
CA GLY A 42 -10.52 -14.39 -11.54
C GLY A 42 -10.84 -13.12 -12.35
N SER A 43 -11.04 -11.98 -11.69
CA SER A 43 -11.14 -10.69 -12.37
C SER A 43 -9.80 -10.27 -13.02
N PRO A 44 -9.83 -9.50 -14.12
CA PRO A 44 -8.61 -8.98 -14.74
C PRO A 44 -7.83 -8.01 -13.84
N GLU A 45 -6.52 -8.23 -13.74
CA GLU A 45 -5.61 -7.36 -12.98
C GLU A 45 -5.35 -6.00 -13.66
N THR A 46 -5.88 -5.79 -14.87
CA THR A 46 -5.83 -4.52 -15.63
C THR A 46 -6.99 -3.58 -15.33
N LEU A 47 -7.97 -3.97 -14.50
CA LEU A 47 -9.08 -3.08 -14.17
C LEU A 47 -8.59 -1.84 -13.39
N ARG A 48 -9.21 -0.69 -13.66
CA ARG A 48 -8.95 0.55 -12.91
C ARG A 48 -9.43 0.39 -11.47
N ASP A 49 -8.49 0.47 -10.53
CA ASP A 49 -8.73 0.12 -9.13
C ASP A 49 -7.55 0.60 -8.27
N PRO A 50 -7.70 0.92 -6.98
CA PRO A 50 -6.55 0.93 -6.09
C PRO A 50 -5.90 -0.47 -6.09
N ARG A 51 -4.59 -0.51 -5.84
CA ARG A 51 -3.86 -1.76 -5.65
C ARG A 51 -3.49 -1.91 -4.19
N GLY A 52 -3.83 -3.05 -3.60
CA GLY A 52 -3.36 -3.43 -2.28
C GLY A 52 -1.85 -3.67 -2.29
N PHE A 53 -1.18 -3.22 -1.23
CA PHE A 53 0.26 -3.40 -1.00
C PHE A 53 0.45 -3.75 0.49
N ALA A 54 0.19 -5.00 0.85
CA ALA A 54 0.30 -5.47 2.22
C ALA A 54 1.65 -6.16 2.46
N VAL A 55 2.41 -5.67 3.46
CA VAL A 55 3.72 -6.20 3.85
C VAL A 55 3.64 -6.73 5.28
N LYS A 56 4.05 -7.98 5.48
CA LYS A 56 4.21 -8.59 6.81
C LYS A 56 5.69 -8.76 7.10
N PHE A 57 6.13 -8.18 8.20
CA PHE A 57 7.49 -8.29 8.72
C PHE A 57 7.53 -9.34 9.81
N TYR A 58 8.42 -10.32 9.66
CA TYR A 58 8.67 -11.35 10.68
C TYR A 58 9.79 -10.87 11.62
N THR A 59 9.45 -9.96 12.54
CA THR A 59 10.42 -9.37 13.47
C THR A 59 10.72 -10.30 14.65
N ARG A 60 11.72 -9.95 15.47
CA ARG A 60 12.03 -10.69 16.71
C ARG A 60 11.02 -10.44 17.83
N GLU A 61 10.23 -9.39 17.72
CA GLU A 61 9.25 -8.95 18.73
C GLU A 61 7.80 -9.28 18.34
N GLY A 62 7.62 -10.09 17.28
CA GLY A 62 6.33 -10.43 16.71
C GLY A 62 6.21 -10.03 15.25
N ASN A 63 5.03 -10.25 14.67
CA ASN A 63 4.78 -9.77 13.31
C ASN A 63 4.39 -8.29 13.35
N PHE A 64 4.82 -7.54 12.34
CA PHE A 64 4.26 -6.23 12.04
C PHE A 64 3.63 -6.27 10.65
N ASP A 65 2.37 -5.85 10.55
CA ASP A 65 1.63 -5.79 9.29
C ASP A 65 1.42 -4.34 8.83
N LEU A 66 2.16 -3.93 7.81
CA LEU A 66 1.92 -2.67 7.12
C LEU A 66 0.96 -2.92 5.95
N VAL A 67 -0.34 -2.67 6.19
CA VAL A 67 -1.42 -2.97 5.24
C VAL A 67 -1.74 -1.73 4.41
N GLY A 68 -1.00 -1.54 3.33
CA GLY A 68 -1.06 -0.34 2.50
C GLY A 68 -1.78 -0.51 1.17
N ASN A 69 -1.80 0.58 0.39
CA ASN A 69 -2.23 0.66 -1.01
C ASN A 69 -1.18 1.33 -1.88
N ASN A 70 -1.35 1.34 -3.20
CA ASN A 70 -0.49 2.06 -4.14
C ASN A 70 -0.77 3.57 -4.24
N MET A 71 -1.76 4.08 -3.51
CA MET A 71 -2.12 5.51 -3.47
C MET A 71 -1.98 6.02 -2.03
N PRO A 72 -1.59 7.29 -1.81
CA PRO A 72 -1.26 7.80 -0.49
C PRO A 72 -2.47 8.19 0.36
N VAL A 73 -3.66 8.21 -0.23
CA VAL A 73 -4.93 8.62 0.40
C VAL A 73 -6.00 7.57 0.15
N PHE A 74 -7.17 7.76 0.76
CA PHE A 74 -8.35 6.93 0.55
C PHE A 74 -9.61 7.74 0.26
N PHE A 75 -10.68 7.08 -0.18
CA PHE A 75 -11.92 7.76 -0.59
C PHE A 75 -12.74 8.33 0.56
N ILE A 76 -12.62 7.75 1.76
CA ILE A 76 -13.43 8.07 2.93
C ILE A 76 -12.52 8.26 4.13
N ARG A 77 -12.93 9.10 5.08
CA ARG A 77 -12.21 9.37 6.33
C ARG A 77 -12.88 8.82 7.59
N ASP A 78 -14.00 8.13 7.42
CA ASP A 78 -14.73 7.45 8.49
C ASP A 78 -14.91 5.97 8.13
N GLY A 79 -14.38 5.08 8.97
CA GLY A 79 -14.46 3.64 8.78
C GLY A 79 -15.89 3.09 8.73
N MET A 80 -16.87 3.79 9.32
CA MET A 80 -18.28 3.40 9.26
C MET A 80 -18.83 3.40 7.83
N LYS A 81 -18.25 4.19 6.93
CA LYS A 81 -18.66 4.28 5.51
C LYS A 81 -18.03 3.20 4.62
N PHE A 82 -17.08 2.43 5.14
CA PHE A 82 -16.34 1.44 4.34
C PHE A 82 -17.25 0.39 3.70
N PRO A 83 -18.23 -0.22 4.40
CA PRO A 83 -19.15 -1.17 3.78
C PRO A 83 -20.00 -0.54 2.67
N ASP A 84 -20.51 0.67 2.87
CA ASP A 84 -21.33 1.39 1.89
C ASP A 84 -20.51 1.71 0.62
N MET A 85 -19.29 2.20 0.81
CA MET A 85 -18.35 2.49 -0.27
C MET A 85 -18.03 1.24 -1.08
N VAL A 86 -17.71 0.12 -0.41
CA VAL A 86 -17.42 -1.15 -1.10
C VAL A 86 -18.66 -1.66 -1.85
N HIS A 87 -19.85 -1.55 -1.27
CA HIS A 87 -21.10 -1.92 -1.97
C HIS A 87 -21.35 -1.06 -3.21
N ALA A 88 -21.03 0.24 -3.17
CA ALA A 88 -21.17 1.15 -4.30
C ALA A 88 -20.24 0.77 -5.46
N PHE A 89 -18.99 0.39 -5.15
CA PHE A 89 -18.01 -0.07 -6.13
C PHE A 89 -18.32 -1.45 -6.72
N LYS A 90 -18.76 -2.39 -5.88
CA LYS A 90 -19.01 -3.78 -6.27
C LYS A 90 -20.18 -3.93 -7.25
N PRO A 91 -20.26 -5.05 -7.99
CA PRO A 91 -21.39 -5.38 -8.83
C PRO A 91 -22.74 -5.25 -8.10
N SER A 92 -23.76 -4.79 -8.82
CA SER A 92 -25.11 -4.58 -8.29
C SER A 92 -25.70 -5.89 -7.78
N PRO A 93 -26.37 -5.91 -6.61
CA PRO A 93 -26.96 -7.14 -6.06
C PRO A 93 -28.11 -7.69 -6.90
N LYS A 94 -28.65 -6.90 -7.85
CA LYS A 94 -29.72 -7.32 -8.76
C LYS A 94 -29.18 -7.95 -10.05
N THR A 95 -28.12 -7.38 -10.61
CA THR A 95 -27.64 -7.70 -11.97
C THR A 95 -26.31 -8.45 -11.96
N ASN A 96 -25.59 -8.43 -10.83
CA ASN A 96 -24.21 -8.85 -10.71
C ASN A 96 -23.29 -8.18 -11.75
N MET A 97 -23.64 -6.95 -12.16
CA MET A 97 -22.85 -6.11 -13.07
C MET A 97 -22.38 -4.86 -12.33
N GLN A 98 -21.15 -4.42 -12.58
CA GLN A 98 -20.69 -3.12 -12.09
C GLN A 98 -21.45 -2.00 -12.82
N GLU A 99 -21.94 -1.02 -12.07
CA GLU A 99 -22.77 0.06 -12.58
C GLU A 99 -22.20 1.39 -12.10
N ASN A 100 -21.55 2.15 -13.01
CA ASN A 100 -20.83 3.38 -12.64
C ASN A 100 -21.70 4.43 -11.94
N TRP A 101 -23.00 4.49 -12.26
CA TRP A 101 -23.91 5.43 -11.60
C TRP A 101 -24.01 5.19 -10.09
N ARG A 102 -23.85 3.94 -9.60
CA ARG A 102 -23.87 3.61 -8.16
C ARG A 102 -22.64 4.15 -7.44
N ILE A 103 -21.49 4.11 -8.09
CA ILE A 103 -20.23 4.69 -7.59
C ILE A 103 -20.43 6.20 -7.44
N VAL A 104 -20.85 6.86 -8.52
CA VAL A 104 -21.00 8.32 -8.55
C VAL A 104 -22.13 8.80 -7.61
N ASP A 105 -23.22 8.04 -7.48
CA ASP A 105 -24.31 8.34 -6.53
C ASP A 105 -23.80 8.39 -5.09
N PHE A 106 -23.11 7.34 -4.62
CA PHE A 106 -22.53 7.32 -3.28
C PHE A 106 -21.56 8.49 -3.06
N PHE A 107 -20.63 8.70 -3.99
CA PHE A 107 -19.59 9.70 -3.82
C PHE A 107 -20.04 11.14 -4.05
N SER A 108 -21.17 11.37 -4.73
CA SER A 108 -21.77 12.70 -4.84
C SER A 108 -22.17 13.28 -3.47
N HIS A 109 -22.32 12.43 -2.45
CA HIS A 109 -22.61 12.79 -1.07
C HIS A 109 -21.37 12.82 -0.15
N HIS A 110 -20.19 12.48 -0.68
CA HIS A 110 -18.94 12.35 0.08
C HIS A 110 -17.80 13.12 -0.64
N PRO A 111 -17.81 14.46 -0.61
CA PRO A 111 -16.86 15.28 -1.34
C PRO A 111 -15.40 15.08 -0.90
N GLU A 112 -15.15 14.52 0.29
CA GLU A 112 -13.82 14.13 0.75
C GLU A 112 -13.13 13.10 -0.17
N SER A 113 -13.90 12.38 -1.00
CA SER A 113 -13.39 11.39 -1.95
C SER A 113 -12.68 11.98 -3.16
N LEU A 114 -12.87 13.27 -3.45
CA LEU A 114 -12.37 13.90 -4.68
C LEU A 114 -10.85 13.78 -4.83
N HIS A 115 -10.10 13.89 -3.73
CA HIS A 115 -8.64 13.75 -3.77
C HIS A 115 -8.24 12.34 -4.23
N MET A 116 -8.87 11.29 -3.69
CA MET A 116 -8.62 9.92 -4.13
C MET A 116 -9.05 9.69 -5.59
N PHE A 117 -10.12 10.33 -6.05
CA PHE A 117 -10.52 10.27 -7.46
C PHE A 117 -9.49 10.85 -8.42
N THR A 118 -8.76 11.90 -8.01
CA THR A 118 -7.66 12.42 -8.85
C THR A 118 -6.61 11.35 -9.09
N PHE A 119 -6.26 10.52 -8.10
CA PHE A 119 -5.36 9.39 -8.29
C PHE A 119 -6.01 8.23 -9.06
N LEU A 120 -7.26 7.87 -8.73
CA LEU A 120 -7.92 6.72 -9.36
C LEU A 120 -8.12 6.91 -10.86
N PHE A 121 -8.44 8.13 -11.31
CA PHE A 121 -8.67 8.43 -12.72
C PHE A 121 -7.43 8.92 -13.47
N ASP A 122 -6.32 9.15 -12.79
CA ASP A 122 -5.00 9.31 -13.41
C ASP A 122 -4.43 7.94 -13.86
N ASP A 123 -3.31 7.95 -14.57
CA ASP A 123 -2.67 6.75 -15.10
C ASP A 123 -2.32 5.74 -13.99
N VAL A 124 -1.97 6.23 -12.79
CA VAL A 124 -1.65 5.39 -11.61
C VAL A 124 -2.82 4.53 -11.12
N GLY A 125 -4.05 4.77 -11.61
CA GLY A 125 -5.21 3.91 -11.42
C GLY A 125 -5.13 2.57 -12.15
N ILE A 126 -4.23 2.42 -13.13
CA ILE A 126 -3.94 1.16 -13.82
C ILE A 126 -2.41 0.95 -13.92
N PRO A 127 -1.75 0.50 -12.84
CA PRO A 127 -0.33 0.19 -12.91
C PRO A 127 -0.01 -0.88 -13.95
N LEU A 128 1.16 -0.76 -14.60
CA LEU A 128 1.63 -1.72 -15.60
C LEU A 128 1.67 -3.14 -15.05
N ASN A 129 2.18 -3.27 -13.82
CA ASN A 129 2.19 -4.47 -13.01
C ASN A 129 2.58 -4.08 -11.57
N TYR A 130 2.63 -5.05 -10.66
CA TYR A 130 2.92 -4.77 -9.26
C TYR A 130 4.31 -4.19 -9.00
N ARG A 131 5.31 -4.44 -9.85
CA ARG A 131 6.70 -3.99 -9.63
C ARG A 131 6.89 -2.49 -9.89
N HIS A 132 6.02 -1.90 -10.72
CA HIS A 132 6.12 -0.51 -11.17
C HIS A 132 5.07 0.40 -10.51
N MET A 133 4.75 0.16 -9.24
CA MET A 133 3.85 1.02 -8.47
C MET A 133 4.49 1.40 -7.13
N ASP A 134 4.16 2.61 -6.68
CA ASP A 134 4.41 3.02 -5.31
C ASP A 134 3.57 2.18 -4.33
N GLY A 135 3.92 2.25 -3.06
CA GLY A 135 3.12 1.74 -1.95
C GLY A 135 3.09 2.75 -0.82
N PHE A 136 2.01 2.79 -0.05
CA PHE A 136 1.81 3.74 1.04
C PHE A 136 1.10 3.07 2.19
N GLY A 137 1.45 3.45 3.42
CA GLY A 137 0.69 3.04 4.60
C GLY A 137 -0.73 3.63 4.65
N VAL A 138 -1.02 4.66 3.84
CA VAL A 138 -2.27 5.45 3.78
C VAL A 138 -2.58 6.18 5.08
N ASN A 139 -2.78 5.44 6.17
CA ASN A 139 -3.03 5.99 7.50
C ASN A 139 -1.79 6.66 8.10
N THR A 140 -2.04 7.56 9.04
CA THR A 140 -1.01 8.04 9.97
C THR A 140 -0.88 7.04 11.11
N TYR A 141 0.34 6.63 11.38
CA TYR A 141 0.71 5.76 12.50
C TYR A 141 1.47 6.56 13.55
N THR A 142 1.89 5.91 14.64
CA THR A 142 2.79 6.52 15.62
C THR A 142 4.08 5.71 15.69
N LEU A 143 5.22 6.38 15.72
CA LEU A 143 6.48 5.80 16.17
C LEU A 143 6.73 6.21 17.62
N ILE A 144 7.20 5.28 18.44
CA ILE A 144 7.57 5.53 19.84
C ILE A 144 9.06 5.32 20.01
N SER A 145 9.79 6.39 20.33
CA SER A 145 11.22 6.34 20.62
C SER A 145 11.52 5.63 21.95
N ARG A 146 12.81 5.35 22.21
CA ARG A 146 13.23 4.65 23.44
C ARG A 146 12.94 5.41 24.74
N ASP A 147 12.89 6.74 24.68
CA ASP A 147 12.52 7.62 25.79
C ASP A 147 10.99 7.84 25.90
N GLY A 148 10.20 7.23 25.01
CA GLY A 148 8.74 7.28 25.02
C GLY A 148 8.13 8.48 24.29
N LYS A 149 8.93 9.23 23.52
CA LYS A 149 8.41 10.32 22.66
C LYS A 149 7.64 9.73 21.48
N ALA A 150 6.47 10.29 21.21
CA ALA A 150 5.63 9.90 20.09
C ALA A 150 5.86 10.81 18.87
N HIS A 151 5.97 10.19 17.70
CA HIS A 151 6.03 10.86 16.41
C HIS A 151 4.93 10.30 15.50
N LEU A 152 4.07 11.15 14.95
CA LEU A 152 3.17 10.74 13.88
C LEU A 152 4.01 10.37 12.65
N VAL A 153 3.64 9.32 11.93
CA VAL A 153 4.39 8.83 10.77
C VAL A 153 3.50 8.41 9.59
N LYS A 154 3.98 8.70 8.37
CA LYS A 154 3.48 8.12 7.11
C LYS A 154 4.58 7.27 6.46
N PHE A 155 4.22 6.12 5.91
CA PHE A 155 5.14 5.19 5.25
C PHE A 155 4.98 5.25 3.72
N HIS A 156 6.09 5.29 2.99
CA HIS A 156 6.14 5.42 1.53
C HIS A 156 7.13 4.41 0.94
N TRP A 157 6.65 3.52 0.08
CA TRP A 157 7.44 2.61 -0.73
C TRP A 157 7.61 3.18 -2.13
N LYS A 158 8.85 3.38 -2.56
CA LYS A 158 9.17 3.85 -3.91
C LYS A 158 9.86 2.73 -4.70
N PRO A 159 9.31 2.26 -5.84
CA PRO A 159 9.90 1.19 -6.64
C PRO A 159 11.20 1.68 -7.26
N THR A 160 12.25 0.89 -7.17
CA THR A 160 13.54 1.26 -7.78
C THR A 160 13.53 1.20 -9.30
N CYS A 161 12.59 0.44 -9.88
CA CYS A 161 12.38 0.36 -11.32
C CYS A 161 11.46 1.45 -11.90
N GLY A 162 11.01 2.39 -11.05
CA GLY A 162 10.13 3.50 -11.41
C GLY A 162 8.66 3.11 -11.53
N VAL A 163 7.80 4.12 -11.54
CA VAL A 163 6.35 3.97 -11.73
C VAL A 163 6.02 3.90 -13.22
N LYS A 164 5.17 2.94 -13.61
CA LYS A 164 4.67 2.78 -14.98
C LYS A 164 3.23 2.28 -14.96
N CYS A 165 2.45 2.73 -15.93
CA CYS A 165 1.01 2.50 -16.02
C CYS A 165 0.64 1.95 -17.40
N LEU A 166 -0.57 1.41 -17.52
CA LEU A 166 -1.22 1.12 -18.79
C LEU A 166 -2.22 2.24 -19.10
N LEU A 167 -2.28 2.63 -20.36
CA LEU A 167 -3.41 3.41 -20.87
C LEU A 167 -4.68 2.52 -20.95
N ASP A 168 -5.85 3.14 -21.02
CA ASP A 168 -7.12 2.41 -21.00
C ASP A 168 -7.26 1.38 -22.15
N ASP A 169 -6.77 1.69 -23.34
CA ASP A 169 -6.79 0.80 -24.51
C ASP A 169 -5.76 -0.34 -24.42
N GLU A 170 -4.58 -0.05 -23.86
CA GLU A 170 -3.58 -1.06 -23.52
C GLU A 170 -4.13 -2.02 -22.45
N ALA A 171 -4.82 -1.52 -21.43
CA ALA A 171 -5.43 -2.29 -20.37
C ALA A 171 -6.48 -3.29 -20.89
N VAL A 172 -7.27 -2.89 -21.90
CA VAL A 172 -8.21 -3.78 -22.60
C VAL A 172 -7.46 -4.88 -23.35
N THR A 173 -6.41 -4.52 -24.09
CA THR A 173 -5.62 -5.47 -24.90
C THR A 173 -4.89 -6.49 -24.02
N VAL A 174 -4.20 -6.02 -22.97
CA VAL A 174 -3.46 -6.85 -22.02
C VAL A 174 -4.42 -7.73 -21.24
N GLY A 175 -5.49 -7.15 -20.68
CA GLY A 175 -6.47 -7.89 -19.88
C GLY A 175 -7.23 -8.95 -20.68
N GLY A 176 -7.53 -8.66 -21.94
CA GLY A 176 -8.15 -9.62 -22.87
C GLY A 176 -7.24 -10.79 -23.24
N THR A 177 -5.91 -10.59 -23.20
CA THR A 177 -4.92 -11.63 -23.51
C THR A 177 -4.50 -12.43 -22.27
N CYS A 178 -4.32 -11.75 -21.14
CA CYS A 178 -3.88 -12.35 -19.88
C CYS A 178 -4.47 -11.58 -18.70
N HIS A 179 -5.59 -12.08 -18.15
CA HIS A 179 -6.25 -11.45 -16.99
C HIS A 179 -5.41 -11.53 -15.69
N THR A 180 -4.33 -12.33 -15.66
CA THR A 180 -3.38 -12.47 -14.55
C THR A 180 -1.99 -11.90 -14.88
N HIS A 181 -1.92 -10.86 -15.72
CA HIS A 181 -0.65 -10.33 -16.24
C HIS A 181 0.29 -9.83 -15.15
N ALA A 182 -0.22 -9.17 -14.11
CA ALA A 182 0.59 -8.59 -13.04
C ALA A 182 1.13 -9.69 -12.10
N THR A 183 0.33 -10.72 -11.83
CA THR A 183 0.76 -11.92 -11.11
C THR A 183 1.85 -12.68 -11.90
N LYS A 184 1.65 -12.84 -13.22
CA LYS A 184 2.61 -13.47 -14.12
C LYS A 184 3.94 -12.71 -14.12
N ASP A 185 3.89 -11.39 -14.32
CA ASP A 185 5.07 -10.52 -14.32
C ASP A 185 5.91 -10.67 -13.04
N LEU A 186 5.28 -10.60 -11.86
CA LEU A 186 6.00 -10.73 -10.59
C LEU A 186 6.68 -12.09 -10.46
N THR A 187 5.96 -13.16 -10.83
CA THR A 187 6.44 -14.54 -10.70
C THR A 187 7.61 -14.81 -11.65
N ASP A 188 7.49 -14.39 -12.90
CA ASP A 188 8.52 -14.54 -13.92
C ASP A 188 9.77 -13.71 -13.59
N ALA A 189 9.58 -12.46 -13.14
CA ALA A 189 10.70 -11.58 -12.78
C ALA A 189 11.56 -12.19 -11.67
N ILE A 190 10.92 -12.71 -10.61
CA ILE A 190 11.62 -13.37 -9.51
C ILE A 190 12.28 -14.67 -9.97
N ALA A 191 11.60 -15.48 -10.78
CA ALA A 191 12.18 -16.72 -11.31
C ALA A 191 13.41 -16.46 -12.20
N ALA A 192 13.43 -15.34 -12.92
CA ALA A 192 14.54 -14.90 -13.76
C ALA A 192 15.68 -14.21 -12.97
N GLY A 193 15.57 -14.06 -11.65
CA GLY A 193 16.55 -13.34 -10.83
C GLY A 193 16.45 -11.82 -10.89
N ASN A 194 15.43 -11.27 -11.56
CA ASN A 194 15.14 -9.83 -11.61
C ASN A 194 14.26 -9.42 -10.43
N TYR A 195 14.87 -9.43 -9.24
CA TYR A 195 14.16 -9.19 -7.98
C TYR A 195 13.67 -7.75 -7.88
N PRO A 196 12.34 -7.51 -7.76
CA PRO A 196 11.85 -6.17 -7.55
C PRO A 196 12.26 -5.65 -6.17
N GLU A 197 12.60 -4.37 -6.13
CA GLU A 197 13.03 -3.65 -4.94
C GLU A 197 12.22 -2.36 -4.76
N TRP A 198 11.89 -2.05 -3.50
CA TRP A 198 11.33 -0.77 -3.09
C TRP A 198 12.17 -0.15 -1.99
N LYS A 199 12.37 1.17 -2.05
CA LYS A 199 12.93 1.94 -0.93
C LYS A 199 11.81 2.38 0.00
N LEU A 200 12.00 2.18 1.30
CA LEU A 200 11.12 2.73 2.33
C LEU A 200 11.58 4.13 2.70
N PHE A 201 10.63 5.06 2.67
CA PHE A 201 10.74 6.39 3.23
C PHE A 201 9.65 6.62 4.26
N ILE A 202 9.90 7.55 5.17
CA ILE A 202 8.90 8.04 6.12
C ILE A 202 8.83 9.57 6.09
N GLN A 203 7.65 10.09 6.40
CA GLN A 203 7.47 11.47 6.85
C GLN A 203 7.15 11.42 8.35
N THR A 204 7.63 12.38 9.14
CA THR A 204 7.34 12.45 10.57
C THR A 204 6.90 13.83 11.02
N ILE A 205 5.95 13.86 11.94
CA ILE A 205 5.47 15.06 12.64
C ILE A 205 5.59 14.77 14.14
N ASP A 206 6.13 15.70 14.93
CA ASP A 206 6.07 15.58 16.39
C ASP A 206 4.60 15.65 16.85
N ALA A 207 4.17 14.76 17.75
CA ALA A 207 2.75 14.66 18.11
C ALA A 207 2.15 15.96 18.68
N ASP A 208 2.97 16.84 19.29
CA ASP A 208 2.57 18.16 19.77
C ASP A 208 2.42 19.23 18.66
N HIS A 209 2.75 18.87 17.42
CA HIS A 209 2.64 19.72 16.24
C HIS A 209 1.42 19.40 15.38
N GLU A 210 0.56 18.46 15.77
CA GLU A 210 -0.61 18.03 15.01
C GLU A 210 -1.48 19.21 14.54
N ASP A 211 -1.78 20.16 15.43
CA ASP A 211 -2.64 21.32 15.16
C ASP A 211 -1.94 22.48 14.43
N LYS A 212 -0.69 22.31 13.98
CA LYS A 212 0.10 23.40 13.35
C LYS A 212 -0.06 23.50 11.84
N PHE A 213 -0.84 22.62 11.22
CA PHE A 213 -1.01 22.52 9.77
C PHE A 213 -2.40 23.00 9.32
N ASP A 214 -2.52 23.36 8.05
CA ASP A 214 -3.80 23.72 7.40
C ASP A 214 -4.63 22.51 6.96
N PHE A 215 -4.12 21.30 7.21
CA PHE A 215 -4.80 20.03 7.07
C PHE A 215 -4.70 19.24 8.37
N ASP A 216 -5.64 18.32 8.59
CA ASP A 216 -5.58 17.36 9.69
C ASP A 216 -4.60 16.23 9.32
N PRO A 217 -3.48 16.05 10.07
CA PRO A 217 -2.52 14.99 9.79
C PRO A 217 -3.08 13.58 9.93
N LEU A 218 -4.20 13.38 10.62
CA LEU A 218 -4.88 12.09 10.82
C LEU A 218 -5.96 11.81 9.76
N ASP A 219 -6.36 12.80 8.95
CA ASP A 219 -7.31 12.63 7.86
C ASP A 219 -6.67 11.84 6.70
N VAL A 220 -7.15 10.61 6.50
CA VAL A 220 -6.67 9.69 5.43
C VAL A 220 -6.96 10.16 4.01
N THR A 221 -7.76 11.22 3.84
CA THR A 221 -7.99 11.88 2.55
C THR A 221 -6.94 12.95 2.25
N LYS A 222 -5.93 13.13 3.13
CA LYS A 222 -4.86 14.11 3.00
C LYS A 222 -3.47 13.46 2.88
N THR A 223 -2.66 14.05 2.02
CA THR A 223 -1.21 13.83 1.97
C THR A 223 -0.51 14.85 2.86
N TRP A 224 0.69 14.53 3.33
CA TRP A 224 1.57 15.52 3.95
C TRP A 224 2.48 16.12 2.86
N PRO A 225 2.45 17.44 2.60
CA PRO A 225 3.23 18.04 1.54
C PRO A 225 4.74 17.80 1.71
N GLU A 226 5.40 17.23 0.69
CA GLU A 226 6.82 16.83 0.77
C GLU A 226 7.78 18.04 0.87
N ASP A 227 7.34 19.24 0.48
CA ASP A 227 8.09 20.50 0.61
C ASP A 227 8.06 21.06 2.05
N ILE A 228 7.06 20.68 2.84
CA ILE A 228 6.93 21.06 4.25
C ILE A 228 7.48 19.95 5.16
N ILE A 229 7.13 18.70 4.86
CA ILE A 229 7.50 17.51 5.63
C ILE A 229 8.24 16.55 4.70
N PRO A 230 9.57 16.67 4.55
CA PRO A 230 10.31 15.91 3.54
C PRO A 230 10.40 14.41 3.87
N LEU A 231 10.51 13.60 2.82
CA LEU A 231 10.77 12.17 2.91
C LEU A 231 12.15 11.88 3.52
N GLN A 232 12.17 11.02 4.53
CA GLN A 232 13.37 10.52 5.19
C GLN A 232 13.58 9.05 4.81
N PRO A 233 14.75 8.65 4.29
CA PRO A 233 15.01 7.27 3.94
C PRO A 233 15.12 6.37 5.19
N VAL A 234 14.67 5.13 5.08
CA VAL A 234 14.72 4.14 6.18
C VAL A 234 15.47 2.88 5.73
N GLY A 235 15.03 2.26 4.65
CA GLY A 235 15.46 0.92 4.27
C GLY A 235 15.07 0.56 2.85
N ARG A 236 15.27 -0.70 2.50
CA ARG A 236 14.84 -1.27 1.22
C ARG A 236 14.22 -2.64 1.43
N MET A 237 13.24 -2.97 0.62
CA MET A 237 12.61 -4.28 0.56
C MET A 237 12.93 -4.93 -0.78
N VAL A 238 13.40 -6.17 -0.76
CA VAL A 238 13.68 -6.97 -1.97
C VAL A 238 12.85 -8.23 -1.93
N LEU A 239 12.07 -8.49 -2.98
CA LEU A 239 11.31 -9.73 -3.13
C LEU A 239 12.10 -10.70 -4.02
N ASN A 240 12.69 -11.72 -3.40
CA ASN A 240 13.64 -12.62 -4.06
C ASN A 240 13.20 -14.08 -4.12
N LYS A 241 12.00 -14.40 -3.61
CA LYS A 241 11.49 -15.76 -3.61
C LYS A 241 10.00 -15.81 -3.91
N ASN A 242 9.62 -16.61 -4.90
CA ASN A 242 8.22 -16.92 -5.19
C ASN A 242 7.61 -17.76 -4.07
N ILE A 243 6.29 -17.65 -3.92
CA ILE A 243 5.54 -18.57 -3.05
C ILE A 243 5.58 -19.98 -3.62
N ASP A 244 5.69 -20.96 -2.73
CA ASP A 244 5.86 -22.37 -3.09
C ASP A 244 4.50 -23.01 -3.42
N ASN A 245 3.43 -22.60 -2.71
CA ASN A 245 2.06 -23.02 -2.97
C ASN A 245 1.10 -21.82 -2.82
N PHE A 246 0.38 -21.50 -3.89
CA PHE A 246 -0.50 -20.32 -3.92
C PHE A 246 -1.57 -20.35 -2.82
N PHE A 247 -2.23 -21.49 -2.62
CA PHE A 247 -3.29 -21.56 -1.60
C PHE A 247 -2.72 -21.43 -0.18
N ALA A 248 -1.66 -22.16 0.11
CA ALA A 248 -1.06 -22.18 1.44
C ALA A 248 -0.41 -20.85 1.84
N GLU A 249 0.18 -20.12 0.88
CA GLU A 249 1.05 -18.97 1.18
C GLU A 249 0.53 -17.63 0.65
N ASN A 250 -0.50 -17.63 -0.20
CA ASN A 250 -1.16 -16.41 -0.67
C ASN A 250 -2.63 -16.34 -0.24
N GLU A 251 -3.40 -17.41 -0.43
CA GLU A 251 -4.85 -17.40 -0.13
C GLU A 251 -5.12 -17.39 1.38
N GLN A 252 -4.34 -18.15 2.16
CA GLN A 252 -4.44 -18.19 3.62
C GLN A 252 -3.67 -17.07 4.32
N LEU A 253 -3.01 -16.19 3.57
CA LEU A 253 -2.22 -15.12 4.15
C LEU A 253 -3.12 -14.03 4.72
N ALA A 254 -3.04 -13.82 6.03
CA ALA A 254 -3.82 -12.82 6.75
C ALA A 254 -2.94 -11.63 7.16
N PHE A 255 -3.44 -10.42 6.94
CA PHE A 255 -2.86 -9.18 7.41
C PHE A 255 -3.85 -8.44 8.30
N CYS A 256 -3.38 -7.83 9.37
CA CYS A 256 -4.23 -7.06 10.28
C CYS A 256 -3.48 -5.80 10.72
N PRO A 257 -4.00 -4.58 10.46
CA PRO A 257 -3.35 -3.34 10.91
C PRO A 257 -3.11 -3.24 12.43
N ALA A 258 -3.84 -4.03 13.24
CA ALA A 258 -3.63 -4.11 14.68
C ALA A 258 -2.46 -5.03 15.10
N VAL A 259 -1.84 -5.75 14.16
CA VAL A 259 -0.65 -6.56 14.39
C VAL A 259 0.56 -5.64 14.27
N THR A 260 0.97 -5.08 15.42
CA THR A 260 2.12 -4.18 15.55
C THR A 260 3.17 -4.74 16.50
N VAL A 261 4.27 -4.00 16.67
CA VAL A 261 5.41 -4.34 17.54
C VAL A 261 5.76 -3.12 18.39
N PRO A 262 6.44 -3.29 19.55
CA PRO A 262 6.88 -2.15 20.35
C PRO A 262 7.61 -1.10 19.50
N GLY A 263 7.24 0.17 19.64
CA GLY A 263 7.80 1.26 18.84
C GLY A 263 6.98 1.67 17.61
N ILE A 264 5.89 0.94 17.28
CA ILE A 264 4.92 1.24 16.21
C ILE A 264 3.48 1.00 16.68
#